data_AF-A0A448WNR5-F1
#
_entry.id   AF-A0A448WNR5-F1
#
_cell.length_a   1.000
_cell.length_b   1.000
_cell.length_c   1.000
_cell.angle_alpha   90.00
_cell.angle_beta   90.00
_cell.angle_gamma   90.00
#
_symmetry.space_group_name_H-M   'P 1'
#
loop_
_entity.id
_entity.type
_entity.pdbx_description
1 polymer ?
#
loop_
_entity_poly.entity_id
_entity_poly.type
_entity_poly.pdbx_seq_one_letter_code
_entity_poly.pdbx_strand_id
1 'polypeptide(L)'
;MRKFIGIPNQFRGLTELPADPAAQMGQQLIFPRLIDNQASSLFLCYRRAEFLFLRLVACLNRFRDWLALADLNLDELVDLHCRDVADFENNFKALKSRGKEVERLPCELHIDCITVNCLPVKTAIEGLLQQLFEALQACLRRSVQADLVATDAFLTGKLA
;
A
#
# COMPACT_ATOMS: atom_id res chain seq x y z
N MET A 1 -15.03 -14.93 12.43
CA MET A 1 -16.52 -14.90 12.49
C MET A 1 -17.17 -16.27 12.60
N ARG A 2 -16.98 -17.23 11.67
CA ARG A 2 -17.65 -18.56 11.72
C ARG A 2 -17.49 -19.29 13.07
N LYS A 3 -16.29 -19.22 13.66
CA LYS A 3 -16.01 -19.77 15.00
C LYS A 3 -16.90 -19.16 16.09
N PHE A 4 -17.19 -17.86 16.02
CA PHE A 4 -18.04 -17.17 17.01
C PHE A 4 -19.53 -17.44 16.79
N ILE A 5 -19.98 -17.50 15.54
CA ILE A 5 -21.38 -17.82 15.19
C ILE A 5 -21.72 -19.27 15.60
N GLY A 6 -20.73 -20.17 15.61
CA GLY A 6 -20.91 -21.56 16.02
C GLY A 6 -20.93 -21.81 17.53
N ILE A 7 -20.64 -20.81 18.38
CA ILE A 7 -20.59 -20.99 19.84
C ILE A 7 -21.93 -21.50 20.40
N PRO A 8 -23.11 -20.95 20.03
CA PRO A 8 -24.40 -21.43 20.53
C PRO A 8 -24.71 -22.88 20.14
N ASN A 9 -24.13 -23.41 19.05
CA ASN A 9 -24.30 -24.81 18.65
C ASN A 9 -23.49 -25.80 19.51
N GLN A 10 -22.42 -25.31 20.13
CA GLN A 10 -21.53 -26.12 20.97
C GLN A 10 -21.82 -25.92 22.47
N PHE A 11 -22.66 -24.95 22.80
CA PHE A 11 -22.98 -24.61 24.18
C PHE A 11 -24.00 -25.59 24.78
N ARG A 12 -23.56 -26.37 25.76
CA ARG A 12 -24.38 -27.39 26.43
C ARG A 12 -25.17 -26.87 27.63
N GLY A 13 -24.82 -25.70 28.17
CA GLY A 13 -25.55 -25.09 29.30
C GLY A 13 -25.60 -26.00 30.55
N LEU A 14 -26.72 -25.98 31.27
CA LEU A 14 -26.94 -26.80 32.48
C LEU A 14 -27.24 -28.28 32.19
N THR A 15 -27.24 -28.68 30.91
CA THR A 15 -27.53 -30.05 30.45
C THR A 15 -26.42 -31.05 30.85
N GLU A 16 -25.30 -30.57 31.40
CA GLU A 16 -24.20 -31.41 31.92
C GLU A 16 -24.40 -31.89 33.37
N LEU A 17 -25.46 -31.44 34.06
CA LEU A 17 -25.83 -31.98 35.37
C LEU A 17 -26.36 -33.42 35.21
N PRO A 18 -26.08 -34.34 36.16
CA PRO A 18 -26.49 -35.73 36.05
C PRO A 18 -28.00 -35.85 36.25
N ALA A 19 -28.77 -35.57 35.21
CA ALA A 19 -30.13 -36.08 35.06
C ALA A 19 -30.04 -37.44 34.38
N ASP A 20 -30.80 -38.39 34.90
CA ASP A 20 -30.80 -39.81 34.55
C ASP A 20 -30.47 -40.12 33.08
N PRO A 21 -29.68 -41.17 32.79
CA PRO A 21 -29.25 -41.52 31.43
C PRO A 21 -30.41 -41.79 30.45
N ALA A 22 -31.64 -42.00 30.95
CA ALA A 22 -32.85 -42.11 30.13
C ALA A 22 -33.42 -40.75 29.66
N ALA A 23 -33.09 -39.64 30.32
CA ALA A 23 -33.58 -38.29 29.98
C ALA A 23 -32.74 -37.58 28.90
N GLN A 24 -31.55 -38.12 28.57
CA GLN A 24 -30.62 -37.54 27.60
C GLN A 24 -31.03 -37.77 26.14
N MET A 25 -31.93 -38.72 25.87
CA MET A 25 -32.25 -39.17 24.51
C MET A 25 -33.13 -38.20 23.70
N GLY A 26 -33.48 -37.03 24.26
CA GLY A 26 -34.36 -36.04 23.63
C GLY A 26 -34.11 -34.57 23.97
N GLN A 27 -33.03 -34.23 24.69
CA GLN A 27 -32.74 -32.83 25.03
C GLN A 27 -32.18 -32.09 23.81
N GLN A 28 -33.07 -31.47 23.03
CA GLN A 28 -32.70 -30.50 22.01
C GLN A 28 -31.97 -29.32 22.66
N LEU A 29 -30.76 -29.04 22.19
CA LEU A 29 -30.05 -27.82 22.55
C LEU A 29 -30.95 -26.61 22.21
N ILE A 30 -31.25 -25.79 23.20
CA ILE A 30 -32.10 -24.59 23.03
C ILE A 30 -31.32 -23.42 22.42
N PHE A 31 -29.99 -23.43 22.56
CA PHE A 31 -29.09 -22.37 22.15
C PHE A 31 -28.88 -22.21 20.63
N PRO A 32 -28.88 -23.28 19.80
CA PRO A 32 -28.90 -23.18 18.34
C PRO A 32 -29.99 -22.25 17.80
N ARG A 33 -31.18 -22.22 18.41
CA ARG A 33 -32.29 -21.34 17.99
C ARG A 33 -31.95 -19.86 18.08
N LEU A 34 -30.95 -19.47 18.89
CA LEU A 34 -30.47 -18.09 18.95
C LEU A 34 -29.85 -17.64 17.62
N ILE A 35 -29.24 -18.55 16.87
CA ILE A 35 -28.62 -18.24 15.56
C ILE A 35 -29.72 -17.92 14.54
N ASP A 36 -30.77 -18.76 14.48
CA ASP A 36 -31.89 -18.58 13.56
C ASP A 36 -32.66 -17.30 13.87
N ASN A 37 -32.92 -17.02 15.15
CA ASN A 37 -33.62 -15.81 15.60
C ASN A 37 -32.83 -14.53 15.34
N GLN A 38 -31.50 -14.61 15.21
CA GLN A 38 -30.61 -13.47 14.99
C GLN A 38 -30.02 -13.45 13.57
N ALA A 39 -30.57 -14.21 12.62
CA ALA A 39 -30.05 -14.27 11.25
C ALA A 39 -29.96 -12.88 10.58
N SER A 40 -30.89 -11.97 10.90
CA SER A 40 -30.89 -10.58 10.39
C SER A 40 -29.69 -9.75 10.85
N SER A 41 -29.21 -9.95 12.09
CA SER A 41 -28.03 -9.24 12.60
C SER A 41 -26.73 -9.82 12.05
N LEU A 42 -26.69 -11.13 11.74
CA LEU A 42 -25.58 -11.75 11.01
C LEU A 42 -25.44 -11.15 9.60
N PHE A 43 -26.54 -10.94 8.89
CA PHE A 43 -26.51 -10.25 7.59
C PHE A 43 -25.88 -8.86 7.69
N LEU A 44 -26.26 -8.07 8.70
CA LEU A 44 -25.64 -6.76 8.94
C LEU A 44 -24.13 -6.86 9.21
N CYS A 45 -23.70 -7.90 9.92
CA CYS A 45 -22.29 -8.13 10.20
C CYS A 45 -21.48 -8.43 8.93
N TYR A 46 -22.01 -9.26 8.04
CA TYR A 46 -21.39 -9.50 6.72
C TYR A 46 -21.35 -8.25 5.85
N ARG A 47 -22.43 -7.46 5.85
CA ARG A 47 -22.46 -6.18 5.13
C ARG A 47 -21.42 -5.18 5.68
N ARG A 48 -21.23 -5.13 7.00
CA ARG A 48 -20.16 -4.32 7.62
C ARG A 48 -18.77 -4.84 7.24
N ALA A 49 -18.58 -6.15 7.18
CA ALA A 49 -17.32 -6.73 6.73
C ALA A 49 -17.01 -6.38 5.26
N GLU A 50 -18.02 -6.40 4.39
CA GLU A 50 -17.87 -5.95 2.99
C GLU A 50 -17.43 -4.48 2.93
N PHE A 51 -18.08 -3.60 3.69
CA PHE A 51 -17.70 -2.18 3.75
C PHE A 51 -16.25 -2.00 4.27
N LEU A 52 -15.83 -2.82 5.24
CA LEU A 52 -14.45 -2.83 5.72
C LEU A 52 -13.47 -3.24 4.61
N PHE A 53 -13.78 -4.26 3.81
CA PHE A 53 -12.94 -4.65 2.67
C PHE A 53 -12.89 -3.58 1.58
N LEU A 54 -14.02 -2.91 1.30
CA LEU A 54 -14.04 -1.79 0.36
C LEU A 54 -13.15 -0.64 0.85
N ARG A 55 -13.18 -0.31 2.14
CA ARG A 55 -12.28 0.67 2.75
C ARG A 55 -10.82 0.23 2.67
N LEU A 56 -10.54 -1.05 2.91
CA LEU A 56 -9.19 -1.63 2.80
C LEU A 56 -8.63 -1.48 1.38
N VAL A 57 -9.43 -1.79 0.36
CA VAL A 57 -9.02 -1.61 -1.05
C VAL A 57 -8.84 -0.13 -1.36
N ALA A 58 -9.72 0.74 -0.88
CA ALA A 58 -9.61 2.18 -1.09
C ALA A 58 -8.30 2.77 -0.50
N CYS A 59 -7.73 2.16 0.55
CA CYS A 59 -6.44 2.59 1.08
C CYS A 59 -5.28 2.40 0.10
N LEU A 60 -5.37 1.44 -0.84
CA LEU A 60 -4.35 1.26 -1.88
C LEU A 60 -4.26 2.48 -2.81
N ASN A 61 -5.39 3.14 -3.07
CA ASN A 61 -5.41 4.33 -3.92
C ASN A 61 -4.56 5.47 -3.36
N ARG A 62 -4.33 5.52 -2.03
CA ARG A 62 -3.48 6.53 -1.40
C ARG A 62 -2.02 6.45 -1.83
N PHE A 63 -1.55 5.27 -2.22
CA PHE A 63 -0.17 5.04 -2.66
C PHE A 63 -0.02 5.02 -4.18
N ARG A 64 -1.13 4.99 -4.91
CA ARG A 64 -1.14 4.84 -6.38
C ARG A 64 -0.38 5.97 -7.08
N ASP A 65 -0.58 7.22 -6.63
CA ASP A 65 0.09 8.38 -7.23
C ASP A 65 1.61 8.36 -6.99
N TRP A 66 2.04 7.79 -5.86
CA TRP A 66 3.47 7.64 -5.53
C TRP A 66 4.16 6.57 -6.37
N LEU A 67 3.40 5.55 -6.77
CA LEU A 67 3.88 4.44 -7.59
C LEU A 67 3.80 4.73 -9.09
N ALA A 68 3.32 5.91 -9.52
CA ALA A 68 3.21 6.26 -10.93
C ALA A 68 4.56 6.25 -11.66
N LEU A 69 5.65 6.51 -10.93
CA LEU A 69 7.02 6.48 -11.46
C LEU A 69 7.61 5.05 -11.55
N ALA A 70 6.95 4.05 -10.98
CA ALA A 70 7.48 2.69 -10.87
C ALA A 70 7.51 1.94 -12.21
N ASP A 71 6.60 2.27 -13.12
CA ASP A 71 6.44 1.57 -14.41
C ASP A 71 7.17 2.30 -15.56
N LEU A 72 7.86 3.39 -15.27
CA LEU A 72 8.53 4.23 -16.27
C LEU A 72 10.04 3.97 -16.27
N ASN A 73 10.64 3.99 -17.46
CA ASN A 73 12.10 4.05 -17.56
C ASN A 73 12.58 5.47 -17.19
N LEU A 74 13.15 5.62 -16.00
CA LEU A 74 13.53 6.91 -15.45
C LEU A 74 14.65 7.59 -16.25
N ASP A 75 15.57 6.82 -16.84
CA ASP A 75 16.66 7.38 -17.65
C ASP A 75 16.12 8.02 -18.93
N GLU A 76 15.23 7.34 -19.64
CA GLU A 76 14.58 7.87 -20.85
C GLU A 76 13.69 9.07 -20.53
N LEU A 77 12.97 9.03 -19.39
CA LEU A 77 12.13 10.13 -18.95
C LEU A 77 12.96 11.39 -18.71
N VAL A 78 14.09 11.25 -18.03
CA VAL A 78 15.01 12.36 -17.73
C VAL A 78 15.64 12.90 -19.02
N ASP A 79 16.12 12.03 -19.90
CA ASP A 79 16.73 12.44 -21.18
C ASP A 79 15.73 13.20 -22.08
N LEU A 80 14.43 12.89 -21.98
CA LEU A 80 13.39 13.59 -22.74
C LEU A 80 13.04 14.97 -22.16
N HIS A 81 12.96 15.09 -20.84
CA HIS A 81 12.41 16.27 -20.15
C HIS A 81 13.46 17.25 -19.61
N CYS A 82 14.71 16.82 -19.43
CA CYS A 82 15.77 17.66 -18.89
C CYS A 82 16.74 18.07 -20.00
N ARG A 83 16.57 19.28 -20.53
CA ARG A 83 17.43 19.83 -21.61
C ARG A 83 18.22 21.04 -21.17
N ASP A 84 17.62 21.88 -20.32
CA ASP A 84 18.27 23.07 -19.79
C ASP A 84 18.63 22.88 -18.30
N VAL A 85 19.62 23.63 -17.83
CA VAL A 85 20.04 23.67 -16.42
C VAL A 85 18.86 24.04 -15.51
N ALA A 86 17.97 24.91 -15.98
CA ALA A 86 16.75 25.29 -15.26
C ALA A 86 15.81 24.08 -15.04
N ASP A 87 15.72 23.16 -16.01
CA ASP A 87 14.90 21.96 -15.89
C ASP A 87 15.46 21.03 -14.82
N PHE A 88 16.78 20.83 -14.81
CA PHE A 88 17.44 20.03 -13.77
C PHE A 88 17.22 20.64 -12.38
N GLU A 89 17.41 21.96 -12.22
CA GLU A 89 17.17 22.63 -10.94
C GLU A 89 15.73 22.46 -10.45
N ASN A 90 14.75 22.64 -11.33
CA ASN A 90 13.33 22.51 -10.99
C ASN A 90 13.00 21.07 -10.59
N ASN A 91 13.52 20.09 -11.32
CA ASN A 91 13.33 18.68 -11.01
C ASN A 91 14.01 18.27 -9.70
N PHE A 92 15.24 18.72 -9.41
CA PHE A 92 15.88 18.47 -8.11
C PHE A 92 15.13 19.13 -6.95
N LYS A 93 14.61 20.35 -7.13
CA LYS A 93 13.77 21.03 -6.13
C LYS A 93 12.48 20.24 -5.88
N ALA A 94 11.80 19.79 -6.93
CA ALA A 94 10.60 18.98 -6.85
C ALA A 94 10.86 17.61 -6.21
N LEU A 95 11.98 16.97 -6.53
CA LEU A 95 12.37 15.70 -5.93
C LEU A 95 12.61 15.84 -4.42
N LYS A 96 13.27 16.93 -4.01
CA LYS A 96 13.52 17.22 -2.59
C LYS A 96 12.22 17.50 -1.83
N SER A 97 11.25 18.19 -2.43
CA SER A 97 9.95 18.39 -1.80
C SER A 97 9.19 17.07 -1.67
N ARG A 98 9.17 16.24 -2.72
CA ARG A 98 8.57 14.90 -2.70
C ARG A 98 9.22 13.98 -1.67
N GLY A 99 10.55 14.02 -1.50
CA GLY A 99 11.24 13.26 -0.46
C GLY A 99 10.74 13.59 0.95
N LYS A 100 10.56 14.89 1.26
CA LYS A 100 9.98 15.31 2.55
C LYS A 100 8.52 14.88 2.74
N GLU A 101 7.76 14.80 1.66
CA GLU A 101 6.37 14.33 1.70
C GLU A 101 6.30 12.81 1.94
N VAL A 102 7.24 12.03 1.39
CA VAL A 102 7.35 10.58 1.62
C VAL A 102 7.64 10.27 3.09
N GLU A 103 8.49 11.07 3.75
CA GLU A 103 8.75 10.89 5.19
C GLU A 103 7.47 11.00 6.03
N ARG A 104 6.51 11.83 5.60
CA ARG A 104 5.20 12.03 6.25
C ARG A 104 4.20 10.91 5.95
N LEU A 105 4.52 9.97 5.05
CA LEU A 105 3.64 8.84 4.78
C LEU A 105 3.54 7.93 6.02
N PRO A 106 2.32 7.47 6.35
CA PRO A 106 2.10 6.60 7.48
C PRO A 106 2.78 5.24 7.27
N CYS A 107 3.50 4.76 8.27
CA CYS A 107 4.09 3.42 8.25
C CYS A 107 3.05 2.33 8.56
N GLU A 108 1.93 2.69 9.21
CA GLU A 108 0.85 1.79 9.55
C GLU A 108 -0.51 2.46 9.30
N LEU A 109 -1.48 1.66 8.85
CA LEU A 109 -2.87 2.08 8.69
C LEU A 109 -3.78 1.15 9.49
N HIS A 110 -4.57 1.72 10.39
CA HIS A 110 -5.59 0.99 11.14
C HIS A 110 -6.97 1.18 10.49
N ILE A 111 -7.60 0.06 10.12
CA ILE A 111 -8.92 0.01 9.50
C ILE A 111 -9.76 -0.95 10.34
N ASP A 112 -10.50 -0.37 11.29
CA ASP A 112 -11.28 -1.05 12.32
C ASP A 112 -10.49 -2.19 13.00
N CYS A 113 -10.62 -3.44 12.55
CA CYS A 113 -9.96 -4.62 13.11
C CYS A 113 -8.75 -5.11 12.31
N ILE A 114 -8.29 -4.37 11.30
CA ILE A 114 -7.11 -4.69 10.48
C ILE A 114 -6.06 -3.61 10.65
N THR A 115 -4.83 -4.02 10.94
CA THR A 115 -3.65 -3.16 10.86
C THR A 115 -2.84 -3.54 9.63
N VAL A 116 -2.65 -2.58 8.73
CA VAL A 116 -1.87 -2.76 7.51
C VAL A 116 -0.49 -2.13 7.71
N ASN A 117 0.54 -2.95 7.59
CA ASN A 117 1.91 -2.46 7.53
C ASN A 117 2.17 -1.83 6.16
N CYS A 118 2.44 -0.53 6.14
CA CYS A 118 2.72 0.27 4.94
C CYS A 118 4.21 0.54 4.75
N LEU A 119 5.06 0.08 5.68
CA LEU A 119 6.51 0.27 5.61
C LEU A 119 7.12 -0.25 4.30
N PRO A 120 6.78 -1.46 3.79
CA PRO A 120 7.35 -1.96 2.53
C PRO A 120 7.05 -1.06 1.33
N VAL A 121 5.84 -0.49 1.29
CA VAL A 121 5.43 0.44 0.22
C VAL A 121 6.16 1.77 0.37
N LYS A 122 6.29 2.29 1.59
CA LYS A 122 7.07 3.50 1.86
C LYS A 122 8.52 3.34 1.40
N THR A 123 9.18 2.24 1.77
CA THR A 123 10.57 1.98 1.37
C THR A 123 10.72 1.82 -0.14
N ALA A 124 9.72 1.22 -0.83
CA ALA A 124 9.74 1.13 -2.28
C ALA A 124 9.63 2.52 -2.94
N ILE A 125 8.77 3.40 -2.43
CA ILE A 125 8.64 4.79 -2.91
C ILE A 125 9.94 5.57 -2.67
N GLU A 126 10.56 5.43 -1.50
CA GLU A 126 11.87 6.04 -1.21
C GLU A 126 12.94 5.56 -2.21
N GLY A 127 12.94 4.26 -2.53
CA GLY A 127 13.80 3.69 -3.57
C GLY A 127 13.58 4.30 -4.95
N LEU A 128 12.32 4.48 -5.38
CA LEU A 128 12.00 5.11 -6.66
C LEU A 128 12.48 6.56 -6.74
N LEU A 129 12.33 7.33 -5.66
CA LEU A 129 12.86 8.70 -5.61
C LEU A 129 14.38 8.73 -5.70
N GLN A 130 15.05 7.79 -5.04
CA GLN A 130 16.51 7.66 -5.10
C GLN A 130 16.98 7.30 -6.51
N GLN A 131 16.30 6.36 -7.19
CA GLN A 131 16.61 6.00 -8.57
C GLN A 131 16.43 7.20 -9.52
N LEU A 132 15.38 8.00 -9.34
CA LEU A 132 15.17 9.22 -10.14
C LEU A 132 16.26 10.27 -9.88
N PHE A 133 16.72 10.40 -8.63
CA PHE A 133 17.85 11.27 -8.29
C PHE A 133 19.13 10.85 -9.03
N GLU A 134 19.43 9.56 -9.02
CA GLU A 134 20.61 8.99 -9.70
C GLU A 134 20.53 9.15 -11.22
N ALA A 135 19.37 8.92 -11.81
CA ALA A 135 19.12 9.15 -13.25
C ALA A 135 19.35 10.62 -13.63
N LEU A 136 18.82 11.57 -12.85
CA LEU A 136 19.06 13.02 -13.05
C LEU A 136 20.55 13.37 -12.99
N GLN A 137 21.28 12.84 -12.00
CA GLN A 137 22.72 13.07 -11.88
C GLN A 137 23.50 12.47 -13.04
N ALA A 138 23.16 11.24 -13.45
CA ALA A 138 23.82 10.57 -14.57
C ALA A 138 23.59 11.31 -15.88
N CYS A 139 22.36 11.77 -16.14
CA CYS A 139 22.03 12.59 -17.30
C CYS A 139 22.79 13.92 -17.31
N LEU A 140 22.75 14.68 -16.20
CA LEU A 140 23.46 15.96 -16.11
C LEU A 140 24.97 15.80 -16.34
N ARG A 141 25.58 14.78 -15.75
CA ARG A 141 27.01 14.48 -15.96
C ARG A 141 27.30 14.14 -17.43
N ARG A 142 26.44 13.36 -18.09
CA ARG A 142 26.58 13.05 -19.53
C ARG A 142 26.47 14.32 -20.38
N SER A 143 25.51 15.21 -20.08
CA SER A 143 25.32 16.47 -20.79
C SER A 143 26.55 17.37 -20.68
N VAL A 144 27.04 17.62 -19.47
CA VAL A 144 28.23 18.46 -19.24
C VAL A 144 29.46 17.87 -19.93
N GLN A 145 29.65 16.55 -19.85
CA GLN A 145 30.77 15.90 -20.54
C GLN A 145 30.67 16.02 -22.05
N ALA A 146 29.47 15.92 -22.63
CA ALA A 146 29.25 16.10 -24.06
C ALA A 146 29.60 17.54 -24.50
N ASP A 147 29.19 18.54 -23.73
CA ASP A 147 29.50 19.95 -23.99
C ASP A 147 31.02 20.24 -23.92
N LEU A 148 31.72 19.64 -22.96
CA LEU A 148 33.18 19.72 -22.85
C LEU A 148 33.89 19.10 -24.06
N VAL A 149 33.46 17.93 -24.51
CA VAL A 149 34.03 17.27 -25.69
C VAL A 149 33.76 18.08 -26.96
N ALA A 150 32.56 18.65 -27.10
CA ALA A 150 32.20 19.47 -28.26
C ALA A 150 33.03 20.77 -28.32
N THR A 151 33.28 21.41 -27.17
CA THR A 151 34.12 22.61 -27.09
C THR A 151 35.59 22.31 -27.35
N ASP A 152 36.13 21.20 -26.81
CA ASP A 152 37.51 20.77 -27.08
C ASP A 152 37.73 20.43 -28.57
N ALA A 153 36.78 19.71 -29.19
CA ALA A 153 36.81 19.42 -30.61
C ALA A 153 36.75 20.69 -31.48
N PHE A 154 35.95 21.69 -31.07
CA PHE A 154 35.88 22.98 -31.76
C PHE A 154 37.19 23.78 -31.66
N LEU A 155 37.81 23.82 -30.48
CA LEU A 155 39.08 24.50 -30.26
C LEU A 155 40.21 23.83 -31.05
N THR A 156 40.29 22.49 -31.00
CA THR A 156 41.29 21.71 -31.71
C THR A 156 41.11 21.80 -33.23
N GLY A 157 39.87 21.76 -33.72
CA GLY A 157 39.57 21.89 -35.15
C GLY A 157 39.77 23.30 -35.73
N LYS A 158 39.88 24.33 -34.89
CA LYS A 158 40.24 25.71 -35.31
C LYS A 158 41.71 26.06 -35.15
N LEU A 159 42.47 25.24 -34.43
CA LEU A 159 43.92 25.38 -34.24
C LEU A 159 44.73 24.57 -35.27
N ALA A 160 44.07 23.75 -36.09
CA ALA A 160 44.62 23.09 -37.28
C ALA A 160 44.31 23.90 -38.55
#